data_AF-A0A9P5Q185-F1
#
_entry.id   AF-A0A9P5Q185-F1
#
_cell.length_a   1.000
_cell.length_b   1.000
_cell.length_c   1.000
_cell.angle_alpha   90.00
_cell.angle_beta   90.00
_cell.angle_gamma   90.00
#
_symmetry.space_group_name_H-M   'P 1'
#
loop_
_entity.id
_entity.type
_entity.pdbx_description
1 polymer ?
#
loop_
_entity_poly.entity_id
_entity_poly.type
_entity_poly.pdbx_seq_one_letter_code
_entity_poly.pdbx_strand_id
1 'polypeptide(L)'
;MCRVLLLWSLMLLQTSEILPWPLAAQTDPVNLSLSSIVYRLGRWSASWETEDVCWHTFGAICVAFCVEGLVKGLDGNGHGFGFGFAEANTTPFNLVGYAFLLHIYSSPLTHAYKPYKADFNSEYSNSELLPSRPDSHILVTLTVPLLQLTLFHLLSVRKRWSRHRLVPTALASILSLTHFHITLIRYMIGASSSTLSSNSVTNITNATTTSIPYTYIPHHTTHGYPILNYIPNIFETMLLSTIILTIFLNTITQLLLTGSVNKPLLGLGINTNTSEGWMAMIPWDEDFSIVLLRIGTASFEASGKVGWGNEVGGVVASSPSDSDSSSAAARRYGSIRLTRSGVADVSPGHAEHTSQKGSTRIKNKILKGWHNEVRDVDLGSSATSTRRLWGINGIFTLNSQCFVELKKFVRTAWSVVLVAIRMGWEVVRGRRKLFQRHRRSPRQIVSRSPFGRRITG
;
A
#
# COMPACT_ATOMS: atom_id res chain seq x y z
N MET A 1 -18.80 -9.53 22.34
CA MET A 1 -17.54 -9.17 21.65
C MET A 1 -16.29 -9.69 22.34
N CYS A 2 -15.93 -9.18 23.53
CA CYS A 2 -14.65 -9.54 24.16
C CYS A 2 -14.42 -11.05 24.34
N ARG A 3 -15.46 -11.82 24.70
CA ARG A 3 -15.39 -13.29 24.80
C ARG A 3 -15.01 -13.95 23.47
N VAL A 4 -15.60 -13.49 22.37
CA VAL A 4 -15.33 -14.01 21.02
C VAL A 4 -13.92 -13.61 20.59
N LEU A 5 -13.52 -12.35 20.81
CA LEU A 5 -12.16 -11.88 20.52
C LEU A 5 -11.10 -12.69 21.29
N LEU A 6 -11.36 -12.97 22.57
CA LEU A 6 -10.51 -13.81 23.40
C LEU A 6 -10.43 -15.23 22.84
N LEU A 7 -11.54 -15.81 22.39
CA LEU A 7 -11.58 -17.14 21.79
C LEU A 7 -10.73 -17.20 20.50
N TRP A 8 -10.90 -16.26 19.58
CA TRP A 8 -10.06 -16.18 18.37
C TRP A 8 -8.58 -15.94 18.69
N SER A 9 -8.27 -15.11 19.68
CA SER A 9 -6.88 -14.87 20.11
C SER A 9 -6.24 -16.13 20.69
N LEU A 10 -6.98 -16.90 21.47
CA LEU A 10 -6.53 -18.19 21.99
C LEU A 10 -6.33 -19.18 20.86
N MET A 11 -7.31 -19.33 19.94
CA MET A 11 -7.21 -20.19 18.75
C MET A 11 -5.97 -19.86 17.93
N LEU A 12 -5.74 -18.57 17.65
CA LEU A 12 -4.54 -18.09 16.95
C LEU A 12 -3.27 -18.55 17.67
N LEU A 13 -3.21 -18.36 18.99
CA LEU A 13 -2.07 -18.76 19.81
C LEU A 13 -1.86 -20.29 19.84
N GLN A 14 -2.92 -21.10 19.76
CA GLN A 14 -2.80 -22.57 19.67
C GLN A 14 -2.19 -22.97 18.32
N THR A 15 -2.64 -22.34 17.22
CA THR A 15 -2.15 -22.66 15.87
C THR A 15 -0.76 -22.09 15.55
N SER A 16 -0.34 -21.04 16.25
CA SER A 16 0.96 -20.40 15.99
C SER A 16 2.14 -21.13 16.65
N GLU A 17 1.90 -22.25 17.35
CA GLU A 17 2.89 -23.04 18.11
C GLU A 17 3.62 -22.25 19.21
N ILE A 18 3.20 -21.01 19.50
CA ILE A 18 3.84 -20.13 20.50
C ILE A 18 3.57 -20.66 21.91
N LEU A 19 2.42 -21.31 22.12
CA LEU A 19 2.06 -21.85 23.42
C LEU A 19 2.35 -23.37 23.50
N PRO A 20 3.34 -23.82 24.28
CA PRO A 20 3.60 -25.23 24.49
C PRO A 20 2.51 -25.86 25.37
N TRP A 21 1.50 -26.47 24.75
CA TRP A 21 0.43 -27.23 25.40
C TRP A 21 0.89 -28.36 26.34
N PRO A 22 1.94 -29.14 26.05
CA PRO A 22 2.16 -30.39 26.76
C PRO A 22 2.85 -30.26 28.13
N LEU A 23 3.39 -29.10 28.52
CA LEU A 23 4.18 -29.00 29.77
C LEU A 23 3.38 -28.55 31.01
N ALA A 24 2.16 -28.01 30.86
CA ALA A 24 1.45 -27.40 31.98
C ALA A 24 0.62 -28.38 32.82
N ALA A 25 0.47 -29.64 32.41
CA ALA A 25 -0.43 -30.59 33.06
C ALA A 25 0.10 -31.20 34.37
N GLN A 26 1.36 -30.97 34.73
CA GLN A 26 2.03 -31.68 35.83
C GLN A 26 2.42 -30.81 37.04
N THR A 27 1.79 -29.65 37.23
CA THR A 27 2.05 -28.81 38.41
C THR A 27 0.79 -28.61 39.25
N ASP A 28 0.97 -28.68 40.57
CA ASP A 28 -0.07 -28.90 41.58
C ASP A 28 -1.32 -28.00 41.44
N PRO A 29 -2.53 -28.56 41.68
CA PRO A 29 -3.82 -27.89 41.44
C PRO A 29 -4.12 -26.69 42.35
N VAL A 30 -3.26 -26.39 43.33
CA VAL A 30 -3.56 -25.43 44.41
C VAL A 30 -3.02 -24.03 44.12
N ASN A 31 -2.03 -23.86 43.23
CA ASN A 31 -1.48 -22.54 42.93
C ASN A 31 -2.18 -21.90 41.71
N LEU A 32 -2.76 -20.72 41.94
CA LEU A 32 -3.39 -19.82 40.95
C LEU A 32 -2.36 -19.18 39.99
N SER A 33 -1.41 -19.97 39.49
CA SER A 33 -0.42 -19.51 38.53
C SER A 33 -1.08 -19.12 37.20
N LEU A 34 -0.57 -18.07 36.55
CA LEU A 34 -0.99 -17.64 35.22
C LEU A 34 -0.94 -18.79 34.21
N SER A 35 0.00 -19.73 34.36
CA SER A 35 0.09 -20.94 33.54
C SER A 35 -1.15 -21.83 33.65
N SER A 36 -1.72 -22.00 34.85
CA SER A 36 -2.94 -22.79 35.08
C SER A 36 -4.15 -22.12 34.43
N ILE A 37 -4.24 -20.80 34.52
CA ILE A 37 -5.29 -20.00 33.87
C ILE A 37 -5.19 -20.17 32.34
N VAL A 38 -4.02 -19.91 31.76
CA VAL A 38 -3.80 -20.04 30.31
C VAL A 38 -4.07 -21.48 29.83
N TYR A 39 -3.65 -22.49 30.59
CA TYR A 39 -3.95 -23.89 30.28
C TYR A 39 -5.45 -24.19 30.29
N ARG A 40 -6.19 -23.74 31.31
CA ARG A 40 -7.65 -23.91 31.40
C ARG A 40 -8.37 -23.20 30.25
N LEU A 41 -7.99 -21.95 29.95
CA LEU A 41 -8.53 -21.16 28.85
C LEU A 41 -8.25 -21.81 27.50
N GLY A 42 -7.06 -22.36 27.34
CA GLY A 42 -6.67 -23.05 26.13
C GLY A 42 -7.36 -24.39 25.92
N ARG A 43 -7.53 -25.19 26.99
CA ARG A 43 -8.36 -26.40 26.96
C ARG A 43 -9.82 -26.07 26.65
N TRP A 44 -10.34 -24.99 27.25
CA TRP A 44 -11.66 -24.47 26.92
C TRP A 44 -11.74 -24.13 25.44
N SER A 45 -10.86 -23.28 24.90
CA SER A 45 -10.80 -22.95 23.46
C SER A 45 -10.73 -24.19 22.56
N ALA A 46 -9.89 -25.17 22.93
CA ALA A 46 -9.68 -26.37 22.12
C ALA A 46 -10.95 -27.24 22.00
N SER A 47 -11.85 -27.18 22.98
CA SER A 47 -13.10 -27.96 22.99
C SER A 47 -14.21 -27.43 22.08
N TRP A 48 -14.10 -26.20 21.58
CA TRP A 48 -15.15 -25.60 20.74
C TRP A 48 -15.02 -26.04 19.29
N GLU A 49 -16.11 -26.38 18.61
CA GLU A 49 -16.06 -26.60 17.17
C GLU A 49 -15.92 -25.28 16.41
N THR A 50 -15.14 -25.26 15.32
CA THR A 50 -14.90 -24.02 14.56
C THR A 50 -16.20 -23.47 13.97
N GLU A 51 -17.15 -24.33 13.62
CA GLU A 51 -18.50 -23.93 13.18
C GLU A 51 -19.23 -23.12 14.25
N ASP A 52 -19.29 -23.63 15.48
CA ASP A 52 -19.88 -22.91 16.62
C ASP A 52 -19.17 -21.58 16.87
N VAL A 53 -17.84 -21.56 16.83
CA VAL A 53 -17.07 -20.31 16.99
C VAL A 53 -17.47 -19.29 15.93
N CYS A 54 -17.54 -19.69 14.66
CA CYS A 54 -17.97 -18.82 13.56
C CYS A 54 -19.41 -18.32 13.76
N TRP A 55 -20.34 -19.20 14.15
CA TRP A 55 -21.73 -18.85 14.40
C TRP A 55 -21.88 -17.85 15.56
N HIS A 56 -21.23 -18.11 16.70
CA HIS A 56 -21.22 -17.19 17.83
C HIS A 56 -20.55 -15.86 17.50
N THR A 57 -19.54 -15.88 16.63
CA THR A 57 -18.90 -14.66 16.13
C THR A 57 -19.87 -13.84 15.31
N PHE A 58 -20.53 -14.46 14.34
CA PHE A 58 -21.54 -13.81 13.50
C PHE A 58 -22.67 -13.22 14.35
N GLY A 59 -23.25 -14.02 15.26
CA GLY A 59 -24.32 -13.57 16.15
C GLY A 59 -23.88 -12.41 17.05
N ALA A 60 -22.66 -12.47 17.60
CA ALA A 60 -22.11 -11.36 18.37
C ALA A 60 -22.01 -10.10 17.52
N ILE A 61 -21.53 -10.20 16.27
CA ILE A 61 -21.37 -9.07 15.34
C ILE A 61 -22.72 -8.44 15.00
N CYS A 62 -23.74 -9.24 14.72
CA CYS A 62 -25.10 -8.75 14.50
C CYS A 62 -25.64 -7.97 15.71
N VAL A 63 -25.50 -8.53 16.92
CA VAL A 63 -25.92 -7.83 18.16
C VAL A 63 -25.15 -6.53 18.34
N ALA A 64 -23.85 -6.52 18.08
CA ALA A 64 -23.00 -5.33 18.11
C ALA A 64 -23.52 -4.23 17.16
N PHE A 65 -23.83 -4.58 15.90
CA PHE A 65 -24.39 -3.64 14.94
C PHE A 65 -25.79 -3.15 15.33
N CYS A 66 -26.64 -4.02 15.88
CA CYS A 66 -27.94 -3.59 16.41
C CYS A 66 -27.78 -2.58 17.54
N VAL A 67 -26.87 -2.84 18.50
CA VAL A 67 -26.59 -1.92 19.60
C VAL A 67 -26.01 -0.61 19.08
N GLU A 68 -25.09 -0.65 18.10
CA GLU A 68 -24.54 0.55 17.48
C GLU A 68 -25.61 1.39 16.77
N GLY A 69 -26.49 0.74 16.01
CA GLY A 69 -27.63 1.40 15.36
C GLY A 69 -28.58 2.05 16.36
N LEU A 70 -28.88 1.36 17.46
CA LEU A 70 -29.70 1.91 18.54
C LEU A 70 -29.04 3.11 19.22
N VAL A 71 -27.75 3.03 19.56
CA VAL A 71 -27.01 4.14 20.17
C VAL A 71 -26.97 5.35 19.24
N LYS A 72 -26.69 5.15 17.95
CA LYS A 72 -26.71 6.23 16.95
C LYS A 72 -28.10 6.86 16.78
N GLY A 73 -29.16 6.04 16.85
CA GLY A 73 -30.55 6.52 16.81
C GLY A 73 -30.91 7.36 18.04
N LEU A 74 -30.46 6.95 19.22
CA LEU A 74 -30.69 7.68 20.48
C LEU A 74 -29.86 8.97 20.59
N ASP A 75 -28.66 9.01 20.01
CA ASP A 75 -27.81 10.21 20.02
C ASP A 75 -28.39 11.38 19.21
N GLY A 76 -29.50 11.18 18.49
CA GLY A 76 -30.16 12.22 17.67
C GLY A 76 -29.32 12.71 16.48
N ASN A 77 -28.11 12.17 16.33
CA ASN A 77 -27.18 12.43 15.24
C ASN A 77 -27.50 11.59 13.99
N GLY A 78 -28.48 10.69 14.05
CA GLY A 78 -28.91 9.85 12.94
C GLY A 78 -30.16 10.40 12.26
N HIS A 79 -30.13 10.47 10.92
CA HIS A 79 -31.30 10.61 10.06
C HIS A 79 -32.21 9.37 10.19
N GLY A 80 -32.88 9.21 11.33
CA GLY A 80 -33.93 8.21 11.58
C GLY A 80 -33.48 6.74 11.55
N PHE A 81 -34.20 5.90 12.29
CA PHE A 81 -34.19 4.43 12.17
C PHE A 81 -34.91 4.03 10.87
N GLY A 82 -34.42 4.51 9.73
CA GLY A 82 -34.99 4.26 8.41
C GLY A 82 -34.01 3.46 7.57
N PHE A 83 -34.47 2.35 7.00
CA PHE A 83 -33.78 1.59 5.94
C PHE A 83 -33.47 2.41 4.66
N GLY A 84 -33.59 3.75 4.72
CA GLY A 84 -33.28 4.66 3.63
C GLY A 84 -31.78 4.92 3.58
N PHE A 85 -31.10 4.23 2.66
CA PHE A 85 -29.75 4.49 2.17
C PHE A 85 -28.79 4.99 3.24
N ALA A 86 -28.26 4.06 4.04
CA ALA A 86 -27.12 4.30 4.89
C ALA A 86 -26.09 5.15 4.14
N GLU A 87 -25.79 6.33 4.67
CA GLU A 87 -24.64 7.11 4.23
C GLU A 87 -23.47 6.12 4.18
N ALA A 88 -22.85 5.93 3.02
CA ALA A 88 -21.84 4.89 2.79
C ALA A 88 -20.61 4.97 3.74
N ASN A 89 -20.59 5.98 4.61
CA ASN A 89 -19.55 6.30 5.57
C ASN A 89 -19.87 5.80 7.00
N THR A 90 -21.02 5.17 7.27
CA THR A 90 -21.44 4.96 8.67
C THR A 90 -20.75 3.80 9.39
N THR A 91 -20.16 2.82 8.69
CA THR A 91 -19.37 1.73 9.31
C THR A 91 -18.30 1.19 8.35
N PRO A 92 -17.00 1.27 8.68
CA PRO A 92 -15.91 0.77 7.82
C PRO A 92 -15.83 -0.76 7.72
N PHE A 93 -16.72 -1.48 8.41
CA PHE A 93 -16.72 -2.94 8.48
C PHE A 93 -17.63 -3.54 7.41
N ASN A 94 -17.05 -4.28 6.47
CA ASN A 94 -17.80 -5.03 5.46
C ASN A 94 -18.43 -6.30 6.07
N LEU A 95 -19.61 -6.15 6.68
CA LEU A 95 -20.33 -7.26 7.32
C LEU A 95 -20.58 -8.43 6.37
N VAL A 96 -21.00 -8.15 5.14
CA VAL A 96 -21.33 -9.18 4.15
C VAL A 96 -20.09 -9.98 3.79
N GLY A 97 -18.98 -9.30 3.45
CA GLY A 97 -17.72 -9.96 3.14
C GLY A 97 -17.18 -10.78 4.31
N TYR A 98 -17.30 -10.27 5.54
CA TYR A 98 -16.87 -10.99 6.74
C TYR A 98 -17.76 -12.20 7.06
N ALA A 99 -19.07 -12.11 6.85
CA ALA A 99 -19.99 -13.24 7.01
C ALA A 99 -19.68 -14.37 6.01
N PHE A 100 -19.39 -14.02 4.75
CA PHE A 100 -18.93 -15.01 3.76
C PHE A 100 -17.60 -15.67 4.18
N LEU A 101 -16.65 -14.90 4.71
CA LEU A 101 -15.40 -15.44 5.24
C LEU A 101 -15.64 -16.42 6.39
N LEU A 102 -16.47 -16.05 7.38
CA LEU A 102 -16.83 -16.94 8.49
C LEU A 102 -17.52 -18.23 8.00
N HIS A 103 -18.38 -18.14 7.00
CA HIS A 103 -19.07 -19.29 6.43
C HIS A 103 -18.14 -20.23 5.66
N ILE A 104 -17.18 -19.69 4.89
CA ILE A 104 -16.19 -20.51 4.20
C ILE A 104 -15.32 -21.26 5.21
N TYR A 105 -14.90 -20.58 6.29
CA TYR A 105 -13.99 -21.15 7.29
C TYR A 105 -14.70 -21.87 8.44
N SER A 106 -16.03 -21.92 8.48
CA SER A 106 -16.76 -22.85 9.36
C SER A 106 -16.68 -24.29 8.82
N SER A 107 -16.43 -24.46 7.51
CA SER A 107 -16.33 -25.77 6.89
C SER A 107 -14.99 -26.46 7.21
N PRO A 108 -15.03 -27.71 7.72
CA PRO A 108 -13.82 -28.46 8.07
C PRO A 108 -12.94 -28.82 6.86
N LEU A 109 -13.45 -28.67 5.64
CA LEU A 109 -12.68 -28.86 4.41
C LEU A 109 -11.56 -27.82 4.25
N THR A 110 -11.67 -26.67 4.91
CA THR A 110 -10.67 -25.58 4.85
C THR A 110 -9.62 -25.66 5.96
N HIS A 111 -9.76 -26.63 6.88
CA HIS A 111 -8.90 -26.74 8.05
C HIS A 111 -7.59 -27.47 7.72
N ALA A 112 -6.48 -26.74 7.87
CA ALA A 112 -5.13 -27.30 7.70
C ALA A 112 -4.67 -28.06 8.95
N TYR A 113 -5.12 -27.65 10.14
CA TYR A 113 -4.68 -28.21 11.41
C TYR A 113 -5.70 -29.23 11.94
N LYS A 114 -5.30 -30.50 12.04
CA LYS A 114 -6.12 -31.59 12.58
C LYS A 114 -5.41 -32.21 13.78
N PRO A 115 -5.58 -31.64 14.99
CA PRO A 115 -4.92 -32.18 16.17
C PRO A 115 -5.52 -33.54 16.53
N TYR A 116 -4.65 -34.50 16.85
CA TYR A 116 -5.05 -35.78 17.43
C TYR A 116 -4.82 -35.73 18.93
N LYS A 117 -5.81 -36.18 19.70
CA LYS A 117 -5.65 -36.38 21.14
C LYS A 117 -4.77 -37.61 21.36
N ALA A 118 -3.55 -37.41 21.84
CA ALA A 118 -2.68 -38.52 22.23
C ALA A 118 -3.17 -39.06 23.58
N ASP A 119 -4.03 -40.07 23.56
CA ASP A 119 -4.40 -40.78 24.78
C ASP A 119 -3.21 -41.68 25.18
N PHE A 120 -2.40 -41.18 26.10
CA PHE A 120 -1.16 -41.83 26.58
C PHE A 120 -1.39 -43.23 27.21
N ASN A 121 -2.63 -43.51 27.63
CA ASN A 121 -2.99 -44.77 28.28
C ASN A 121 -3.88 -45.69 27.41
N SER A 122 -4.29 -45.24 26.21
CA SER A 122 -5.15 -46.03 25.34
C SER A 122 -4.30 -46.82 24.35
N GLU A 123 -3.74 -47.93 24.83
CA GLU A 123 -3.21 -48.97 23.97
C GLU A 123 -4.37 -49.53 23.12
N TYR A 124 -4.45 -49.09 21.86
CA TYR A 124 -5.38 -49.55 20.82
C TYR A 124 -6.83 -48.99 20.84
N SER A 125 -7.11 -48.09 19.86
CA SER A 125 -8.34 -48.07 19.02
C SER A 125 -9.17 -46.77 18.95
N ASN A 126 -9.23 -45.90 19.96
CA ASN A 126 -10.18 -44.78 19.95
C ASN A 126 -9.51 -43.41 20.15
N SER A 127 -8.73 -42.96 19.16
CA SER A 127 -8.28 -41.56 19.14
C SER A 127 -9.47 -40.64 18.86
N GLU A 128 -9.98 -39.97 19.88
CA GLU A 128 -10.96 -38.88 19.69
C GLU A 128 -10.29 -37.78 18.85
N LEU A 129 -10.82 -37.53 17.65
CA LEU A 129 -10.39 -36.39 16.83
C LEU A 129 -10.77 -35.09 17.55
N LEU A 130 -9.78 -34.26 17.86
CA LEU A 130 -10.06 -32.90 18.31
C LEU A 130 -10.62 -32.06 17.15
N PRO A 131 -11.40 -31.01 17.44
CA PRO A 131 -11.92 -30.13 16.39
C PRO A 131 -10.79 -29.59 15.52
N SER A 132 -10.95 -29.76 14.20
CA SER A 132 -10.01 -29.25 13.21
C SER A 132 -10.03 -27.72 13.16
N ARG A 133 -8.91 -27.09 12.81
CA ARG A 133 -8.71 -25.63 12.82
C ARG A 133 -8.22 -25.08 11.48
N PRO A 134 -8.66 -23.87 11.10
CA PRO A 134 -8.06 -23.12 10.01
C PRO A 134 -6.57 -22.84 10.25
N ASP A 135 -5.85 -22.54 9.17
CA ASP A 135 -4.45 -22.11 9.26
C ASP A 135 -4.31 -20.79 10.04
N SER A 136 -3.17 -20.63 10.70
CA SER A 136 -2.81 -19.45 11.48
C SER A 136 -2.98 -18.14 10.70
N HIS A 137 -2.63 -18.10 9.40
CA HIS A 137 -2.78 -16.90 8.57
C HIS A 137 -4.24 -16.51 8.35
N ILE A 138 -5.13 -17.50 8.27
CA ILE A 138 -6.58 -17.30 8.18
C ILE A 138 -7.11 -16.79 9.51
N LEU A 139 -6.66 -17.37 10.63
CA LEU A 139 -7.05 -16.92 11.96
C LEU A 139 -6.64 -15.46 12.21
N VAL A 140 -5.43 -15.04 11.80
CA VAL A 140 -5.04 -13.62 11.86
C VAL A 140 -6.00 -12.77 11.04
N THR A 141 -6.28 -13.19 9.80
CA THR A 141 -7.20 -12.50 8.87
C THR A 141 -8.60 -12.33 9.44
N LEU A 142 -9.14 -13.32 10.16
CA LEU A 142 -10.44 -13.24 10.82
C LEU A 142 -10.40 -12.41 12.11
N THR A 143 -9.28 -12.45 12.84
CA THR A 143 -9.12 -11.77 14.13
C THR A 143 -8.94 -10.25 13.97
N VAL A 144 -8.23 -9.78 12.94
CA VAL A 144 -7.95 -8.34 12.76
C VAL A 144 -9.22 -7.50 12.63
N PRO A 145 -10.20 -7.81 11.75
CA PRO A 145 -11.44 -7.04 11.65
C PRO A 145 -12.28 -7.11 12.93
N LEU A 146 -12.23 -8.23 13.65
CA LEU A 146 -12.95 -8.42 14.90
C LEU A 146 -12.35 -7.60 16.04
N LEU A 147 -11.01 -7.51 16.08
CA LEU A 147 -10.29 -6.61 16.98
C LEU A 147 -10.67 -5.15 16.69
N GLN A 148 -10.70 -4.75 15.41
CA GLN A 148 -11.11 -3.41 15.00
C GLN A 148 -12.54 -3.09 15.46
N LEU A 149 -13.50 -3.99 15.22
CA LEU A 149 -14.88 -3.82 15.65
C LEU A 149 -14.99 -3.75 17.18
N THR A 150 -14.26 -4.60 17.90
CA THR A 150 -14.24 -4.57 19.38
C THR A 150 -13.69 -3.26 19.91
N LEU A 151 -12.61 -2.74 19.30
CA LEU A 151 -12.06 -1.44 19.64
C LEU A 151 -13.08 -0.31 19.38
N PHE A 152 -13.81 -0.35 18.27
CA PHE A 152 -14.88 0.63 18.03
C PHE A 152 -15.96 0.63 19.11
N HIS A 153 -16.41 -0.55 19.54
CA HIS A 153 -17.36 -0.65 20.65
C HIS A 153 -16.76 -0.17 21.98
N LEU A 154 -15.48 -0.41 22.24
CA LEU A 154 -14.82 0.10 23.44
C LEU A 154 -14.69 1.64 23.41
N LEU A 155 -14.37 2.22 22.25
CA LEU A 155 -14.31 3.68 22.08
C LEU A 155 -15.70 4.32 22.13
N SER A 156 -16.75 3.64 21.66
CA SER A 156 -18.12 4.16 21.68
C SER A 156 -18.70 4.30 23.09
N VAL A 157 -18.24 3.49 24.06
CA VAL A 157 -18.63 3.63 25.48
C VAL A 157 -18.28 5.00 26.04
N ARG A 158 -17.21 5.64 25.56
CA ARG A 158 -16.77 6.95 26.05
C ARG A 158 -16.99 8.02 24.98
N LYS A 159 -17.94 8.93 25.20
CA LYS A 159 -18.30 10.03 24.28
C LYS A 159 -17.13 10.86 23.75
N ARG A 160 -16.07 11.06 24.54
CA ARG A 160 -14.87 11.79 24.08
C ARG A 160 -14.05 11.00 23.07
N TRP A 161 -14.09 9.67 23.13
CA TRP A 161 -13.25 8.78 22.34
C TRP A 161 -13.96 8.24 21.10
N SER A 162 -15.28 8.35 21.03
CA SER A 162 -16.06 7.93 19.85
C SER A 162 -15.69 8.68 18.56
N ARG A 163 -15.06 9.86 18.69
CA ARG A 163 -14.50 10.65 17.58
C ARG A 163 -13.14 10.18 17.08
N HIS A 164 -12.48 9.24 17.76
CA HIS A 164 -11.15 8.76 17.37
C HIS A 164 -11.21 7.48 16.53
N ARG A 165 -11.93 7.53 15.39
CA ARG A 165 -12.07 6.39 14.47
C ARG A 165 -10.77 6.01 13.76
N LEU A 166 -9.86 6.98 13.64
CA LEU A 166 -8.54 6.79 13.06
C LEU A 166 -7.71 5.74 13.83
N VAL A 167 -7.82 5.68 15.16
CA VAL A 167 -6.92 4.84 15.97
C VAL A 167 -7.19 3.33 15.78
N PRO A 168 -8.44 2.82 15.90
CA PRO A 168 -8.72 1.41 15.63
C PRO A 168 -8.42 1.00 14.20
N THR A 169 -8.74 1.86 13.22
CA THR A 169 -8.52 1.58 11.80
C THR A 169 -7.04 1.56 11.46
N ALA A 170 -6.26 2.49 12.00
CA ALA A 170 -4.80 2.50 11.83
C ALA A 170 -4.15 1.28 12.47
N LEU A 171 -4.57 0.89 13.69
CA LEU A 171 -4.05 -0.30 14.35
C LEU A 171 -4.35 -1.56 13.54
N ALA A 172 -5.59 -1.71 13.05
CA ALA A 172 -6.00 -2.84 12.24
C ALA A 172 -5.23 -2.91 10.91
N SER A 173 -5.07 -1.78 10.22
CA SER A 173 -4.27 -1.68 8.99
C SER A 173 -2.80 -2.03 9.26
N ILE A 174 -2.16 -1.47 10.29
CA ILE A 174 -0.76 -1.79 10.65
C ILE A 174 -0.60 -3.28 10.95
N LEU A 175 -1.53 -3.89 11.70
CA LEU A 175 -1.49 -5.31 12.03
C LEU A 175 -1.65 -6.18 10.77
N SER A 176 -2.61 -5.84 9.89
CA SER A 176 -2.83 -6.50 8.61
C SER A 176 -1.60 -6.41 7.69
N LEU A 177 -1.03 -5.21 7.57
CA LEU A 177 0.13 -4.91 6.73
C LEU A 177 1.38 -5.65 7.23
N THR A 178 1.59 -5.64 8.54
CA THR A 178 2.70 -6.35 9.19
C THR A 178 2.59 -7.84 8.94
N HIS A 179 1.41 -8.43 9.15
CA HIS A 179 1.17 -9.84 8.87
C HIS A 179 1.37 -10.16 7.38
N PHE A 180 0.82 -9.35 6.48
CA PHE A 180 0.99 -9.49 5.03
C PHE A 180 2.46 -9.52 4.63
N HIS A 181 3.27 -8.57 5.08
CA HIS A 181 4.68 -8.51 4.77
C HIS A 181 5.49 -9.65 5.39
N ILE A 182 5.20 -10.03 6.64
CA ILE A 182 5.86 -11.18 7.28
C ILE A 182 5.59 -12.46 6.49
N THR A 183 4.34 -12.70 6.10
CA THR A 183 3.97 -13.88 5.29
C THR A 183 4.62 -13.84 3.92
N LEU A 184 4.64 -12.68 3.26
CA LEU A 184 5.30 -12.51 1.96
C LEU A 184 6.81 -12.75 2.05
N ILE A 185 7.48 -12.20 3.07
CA ILE A 185 8.92 -12.41 3.30
C ILE A 185 9.20 -13.89 3.59
N ARG A 186 8.42 -14.55 4.45
CA ARG A 186 8.56 -15.98 4.73
C ARG A 186 8.40 -16.82 3.46
N TYR A 187 7.43 -16.49 2.62
CA TYR A 187 7.21 -17.14 1.34
C TYR A 187 8.43 -16.97 0.41
N MET A 188 8.97 -15.75 0.29
CA MET A 188 10.14 -15.47 -0.55
C MET A 188 11.42 -16.18 -0.06
N ILE A 189 11.62 -16.27 1.26
CA ILE A 189 12.76 -16.99 1.85
C ILE A 189 12.60 -18.50 1.62
N GLY A 190 11.40 -19.06 1.88
CA GLY A 190 11.14 -20.50 1.73
C GLY A 190 11.23 -20.99 0.28
N ALA A 191 10.74 -20.20 -0.68
CA ALA A 191 10.82 -20.51 -2.11
C ALA A 191 12.27 -20.62 -2.62
N SER A 192 13.21 -19.94 -1.96
CA SER A 192 14.64 -20.01 -2.31
C SER A 192 15.31 -21.31 -1.86
N SER A 193 14.71 -22.04 -0.90
CA SER A 193 15.29 -23.26 -0.31
C SER A 193 14.81 -24.55 -0.99
N SER A 194 13.66 -24.55 -1.66
CA SER A 194 13.07 -25.75 -2.26
C SER A 194 13.73 -26.23 -3.56
N THR A 195 14.64 -25.45 -4.15
CA THR A 195 15.28 -25.79 -5.44
C THR A 195 16.53 -26.66 -5.33
N LEU A 196 17.01 -27.01 -4.12
CA LEU A 196 18.27 -27.75 -3.94
C LEU A 196 18.16 -29.12 -3.24
N SER A 197 16.95 -29.58 -2.88
CA SER A 197 16.75 -30.87 -2.21
C SER A 197 16.16 -31.93 -3.15
N SER A 198 16.84 -32.21 -4.26
CA SER A 198 16.65 -33.47 -4.99
C SER A 198 17.82 -34.39 -4.68
N ASN A 199 17.51 -35.56 -4.11
CA ASN A 199 18.39 -36.73 -3.93
C ASN A 199 19.19 -36.81 -2.62
N SER A 200 18.52 -37.14 -1.51
CA SER A 200 19.13 -38.05 -0.55
C SER A 200 18.09 -39.07 -0.06
N VAL A 201 18.01 -40.18 -0.78
CA VAL A 201 17.48 -41.44 -0.25
C VAL A 201 18.47 -41.90 0.82
N THR A 202 18.17 -41.68 2.10
CA THR A 202 18.99 -42.25 3.19
C THR A 202 18.11 -43.01 4.17
N ASN A 203 18.19 -44.32 3.97
CA ASN A 203 18.01 -45.44 4.89
C ASN A 203 17.64 -45.12 6.34
N ILE A 204 16.53 -45.72 6.72
CA ILE A 204 16.01 -45.93 8.07
C ILE A 204 17.07 -46.63 8.92
N THR A 205 17.59 -45.96 9.95
CA THR A 205 18.27 -46.61 11.07
C THR A 205 17.55 -46.29 12.38
N ASN A 206 17.24 -47.38 13.09
CA ASN A 206 16.43 -47.45 14.29
C ASN A 206 17.07 -46.65 15.44
N ALA A 207 16.48 -45.52 15.84
CA ALA A 207 16.82 -44.83 17.07
C ALA A 207 15.58 -44.70 17.96
N THR A 208 15.48 -45.61 18.93
CA THR A 208 14.59 -45.58 20.08
C THR A 208 14.86 -44.33 20.92
N THR A 209 14.08 -43.27 20.69
CA THR A 209 13.96 -42.16 21.64
C THR A 209 12.48 -41.93 21.93
N THR A 210 12.10 -42.28 23.16
CA THR A 210 10.77 -42.17 23.76
C THR A 210 10.40 -40.72 24.03
N SER A 211 10.07 -39.97 22.97
CA SER A 211 9.32 -38.72 23.06
C SER A 211 7.99 -38.91 22.34
N ILE A 212 6.89 -38.75 23.09
CA ILE A 212 5.52 -39.05 22.66
C ILE A 212 5.19 -38.20 21.42
N PRO A 213 4.83 -38.81 20.28
CA PRO A 213 4.69 -38.09 19.04
C PRO A 213 3.27 -37.54 18.91
N TYR A 214 3.10 -36.23 19.11
CA TYR A 214 2.09 -35.55 18.32
C TYR A 214 2.62 -35.50 16.90
N THR A 215 2.26 -36.49 16.08
CA THR A 215 2.63 -36.51 14.66
C THR A 215 1.81 -35.43 13.96
N TYR A 216 2.27 -34.19 14.07
CA TYR A 216 1.88 -33.13 13.16
C TYR A 216 2.36 -33.58 11.78
N ILE A 217 1.42 -33.89 10.89
CA ILE A 217 1.73 -34.02 9.47
C ILE A 217 1.58 -32.59 8.94
N PRO A 218 2.66 -31.82 8.79
CA PRO A 218 2.59 -30.55 8.08
C PRO A 218 2.22 -30.89 6.63
N HIS A 219 0.93 -30.87 6.33
CA HIS A 219 0.51 -30.64 4.96
C HIS A 219 0.96 -29.22 4.64
N HIS A 220 2.18 -29.08 4.12
CA HIS A 220 2.65 -27.89 3.40
C HIS A 220 1.86 -27.74 2.09
N THR A 221 0.55 -27.88 2.13
CA THR A 221 -0.31 -27.27 1.13
C THR A 221 -0.09 -25.79 1.32
N THR A 222 0.51 -25.15 0.31
CA THR A 222 0.65 -23.70 0.19
C THR A 222 -0.74 -23.08 0.18
N HIS A 223 -1.41 -23.03 1.33
CA HIS A 223 -2.68 -22.34 1.48
C HIS A 223 -2.36 -20.87 1.33
N GLY A 224 -2.66 -20.37 0.13
CA GLY A 224 -2.38 -19.00 -0.25
C GLY A 224 -2.99 -18.04 0.76
N TYR A 225 -2.28 -16.94 0.99
CA TYR A 225 -2.82 -15.81 1.72
C TYR A 225 -4.22 -15.46 1.19
N PRO A 226 -5.23 -15.26 2.05
CA PRO A 226 -6.61 -15.08 1.62
C PRO A 226 -6.72 -13.94 0.62
N ILE A 227 -7.22 -14.25 -0.58
CA ILE A 227 -7.17 -13.36 -1.75
C ILE A 227 -7.90 -12.03 -1.49
N LEU A 228 -8.94 -12.05 -0.65
CA LEU A 228 -9.74 -10.87 -0.30
C LEU A 228 -8.93 -9.81 0.46
N ASN A 229 -7.93 -10.22 1.25
CA ASN A 229 -7.06 -9.30 1.97
C ASN A 229 -5.82 -8.90 1.17
N TYR A 230 -5.50 -9.63 0.10
CA TYR A 230 -4.32 -9.38 -0.71
C TYR A 230 -4.39 -8.03 -1.43
N ILE A 231 -5.51 -7.74 -2.09
CA ILE A 231 -5.68 -6.53 -2.90
C ILE A 231 -5.65 -5.24 -2.03
N PRO A 232 -6.43 -5.12 -0.94
CA PRO A 232 -6.39 -3.93 -0.08
C PRO A 232 -4.99 -3.69 0.49
N ASN A 233 -4.31 -4.74 0.97
CA ASN A 233 -2.95 -4.60 1.51
C ASN A 233 -1.96 -4.15 0.43
N ILE A 234 -2.06 -4.61 -0.81
CA ILE A 234 -1.23 -4.07 -1.91
C ILE A 234 -1.48 -2.59 -2.14
N PHE A 235 -2.74 -2.16 -2.17
CA PHE A 235 -3.05 -0.74 -2.33
C PHE A 235 -2.54 0.10 -1.17
N GLU A 236 -2.70 -0.36 0.07
CA GLU A 236 -2.17 0.31 1.26
C GLU A 236 -0.64 0.38 1.23
N THR A 237 0.06 -0.72 0.88
CA THR A 237 1.53 -0.70 0.73
C THR A 237 2.00 0.24 -0.37
N MET A 238 1.31 0.27 -1.51
CA MET A 238 1.63 1.18 -2.62
C MET A 238 1.43 2.64 -2.21
N LEU A 239 0.31 2.97 -1.55
CA LEU A 239 0.05 4.31 -1.04
C LEU A 239 1.08 4.71 0.01
N LEU A 240 1.35 3.87 0.99
CA LEU A 240 2.35 4.14 2.02
C LEU A 240 3.76 4.35 1.40
N SER A 241 4.13 3.51 0.43
CA SER A 241 5.37 3.64 -0.32
C SER A 241 5.45 4.98 -1.06
N THR A 242 4.38 5.42 -1.72
CA THR A 242 4.33 6.71 -2.42
C THR A 242 4.48 7.88 -1.46
N ILE A 243 3.80 7.84 -0.31
CA ILE A 243 3.89 8.87 0.73
C ILE A 243 5.33 8.95 1.27
N ILE A 244 5.92 7.81 1.63
CA ILE A 244 7.31 7.75 2.12
C ILE A 244 8.28 8.29 1.05
N LEU A 245 8.11 7.89 -0.21
CA LEU A 245 8.92 8.37 -1.32
C LEU A 245 8.80 9.89 -1.50
N THR A 246 7.60 10.45 -1.45
CA THR A 246 7.39 11.90 -1.56
C THR A 246 8.03 12.64 -0.40
N ILE A 247 7.91 12.14 0.83
CA ILE A 247 8.57 12.73 2.01
C ILE A 247 10.09 12.67 1.85
N PHE A 248 10.62 11.54 1.41
CA PHE A 248 12.05 11.35 1.17
C PHE A 248 12.59 12.32 0.11
N LEU A 249 11.89 12.44 -1.03
CA LEU A 249 12.25 13.38 -2.09
C LEU A 249 12.21 14.83 -1.60
N ASN A 250 11.16 15.24 -0.90
CA ASN A 250 11.05 16.59 -0.35
C ASN A 250 12.17 16.88 0.66
N THR A 251 12.49 15.90 1.51
CA THR A 251 13.58 15.99 2.49
C THR A 251 14.92 16.17 1.80
N ILE A 252 15.20 15.40 0.75
CA ILE A 252 16.42 15.51 -0.05
C ILE A 252 16.50 16.87 -0.73
N THR A 253 15.41 17.34 -1.35
CA THR A 253 15.38 18.63 -2.02
C THR A 253 15.66 19.78 -1.06
N GLN A 254 15.06 19.77 0.14
CA GLN A 254 15.35 20.77 1.18
C GLN A 254 16.79 20.66 1.70
N LEU A 255 17.30 19.45 1.90
CA LEU A 255 18.68 19.25 2.33
C LEU A 255 19.67 19.78 1.29
N LEU A 256 19.40 19.57 -0.01
CA LEU A 256 20.28 20.03 -1.10
C LEU A 256 20.19 21.53 -1.35
N LEU A 257 18.99 22.12 -1.31
CA LEU A 257 18.79 23.54 -1.62
C LEU A 257 19.08 24.47 -0.43
N THR A 258 18.60 24.10 0.75
CA THR A 258 18.68 24.94 1.95
C THR A 258 19.71 24.47 2.98
N GLY A 259 20.30 23.28 2.80
CA GLY A 259 21.23 22.71 3.78
C GLY A 259 20.58 22.29 5.10
N SER A 260 19.26 22.41 5.24
CA SER A 260 18.48 22.07 6.42
C SER A 260 17.07 21.61 6.02
N VAL A 261 16.44 20.78 6.85
CA VAL A 261 15.09 20.23 6.63
C VAL A 261 14.14 20.90 7.61
N ASN A 262 13.36 21.87 7.14
CA ASN A 262 12.44 22.62 7.99
C ASN A 262 11.02 22.07 7.96
N LYS A 263 10.58 21.52 6.81
CA LYS A 263 9.18 21.10 6.59
C LYS A 263 9.11 19.86 5.69
N PRO A 264 9.43 18.66 6.20
CA PRO A 264 9.47 17.44 5.38
C PRO A 264 8.10 17.07 4.79
N LEU A 265 7.00 17.57 5.38
CA LEU A 265 5.63 17.30 4.97
C LEU A 265 5.00 18.39 4.07
N LEU A 266 5.79 19.37 3.60
CA LEU A 266 5.27 20.45 2.76
C LEU A 266 4.72 19.89 1.43
N GLY A 267 3.46 20.18 1.14
CA GLY A 267 2.77 19.75 -0.08
C GLY A 267 1.83 18.55 0.07
N LEU A 268 1.84 17.82 1.20
CA LEU A 268 0.95 16.66 1.41
C LEU A 268 -0.54 17.02 1.65
N GLY A 269 -0.99 18.21 1.27
CA GLY A 269 -2.36 18.69 1.54
C GLY A 269 -2.64 18.99 3.02
N ILE A 270 -1.63 18.81 3.88
CA ILE A 270 -1.66 19.16 5.29
C ILE A 270 -1.29 20.66 5.38
N ASN A 271 -2.29 21.52 5.18
CA ASN A 271 -2.16 22.97 5.13
C ASN A 271 -1.57 23.54 6.44
N THR A 272 -0.28 23.88 6.42
CA THR A 272 0.48 24.37 7.60
C THR A 272 0.22 25.84 7.94
N ASN A 273 -0.84 26.46 7.41
CA ASN A 273 -1.05 27.89 7.51
C ASN A 273 -1.62 28.33 8.87
N THR A 274 -2.12 27.40 9.68
CA THR A 274 -2.50 27.65 11.07
C THR A 274 -1.32 27.29 11.98
N SER A 275 -0.96 28.19 12.90
CA SER A 275 0.08 27.98 13.91
C SER A 275 -0.25 26.86 14.91
N GLU A 276 -1.43 26.26 14.82
CA GLU A 276 -1.83 25.09 15.57
C GLU A 276 -1.07 23.87 15.02
N GLY A 277 -0.23 23.27 15.85
CA GLY A 277 0.67 22.19 15.45
C GLY A 277 -0.03 21.01 14.76
N TRP A 278 0.75 20.20 14.05
CA TRP A 278 0.33 19.05 13.22
C TRP A 278 -0.77 18.16 13.83
N MET A 279 -0.77 17.99 15.16
CA MET A 279 -1.77 17.19 15.90
C MET A 279 -3.21 17.70 15.75
N ALA A 280 -3.42 19.00 15.59
CA ALA A 280 -4.75 19.59 15.42
C ALA A 280 -5.36 19.26 14.04
N MET A 281 -4.52 18.90 13.06
CA MET A 281 -4.95 18.68 11.68
C MET A 281 -5.31 17.22 11.36
N ILE A 282 -4.98 16.29 12.26
CA ILE A 282 -5.29 14.86 12.04
C ILE A 282 -6.82 14.70 12.08
N PRO A 283 -7.46 14.24 10.98
CA PRO A 283 -8.91 14.03 10.96
C PRO A 283 -9.23 12.76 11.74
N TRP A 284 -9.32 12.87 13.06
CA TRP A 284 -9.53 11.75 13.98
C TRP A 284 -10.83 10.98 13.69
N ASP A 285 -11.81 11.66 13.11
CA ASP A 285 -13.13 11.12 12.73
C ASP A 285 -13.10 10.30 11.43
N GLU A 286 -12.01 10.37 10.65
CA GLU A 286 -11.87 9.66 9.37
C GLU A 286 -11.20 8.29 9.53
N ASP A 287 -11.52 7.37 8.63
CA ASP A 287 -10.86 6.07 8.57
C ASP A 287 -9.43 6.19 8.05
N PHE A 288 -8.52 5.40 8.62
CA PHE A 288 -7.11 5.41 8.23
C PHE A 288 -6.89 5.23 6.72
N SER A 289 -7.61 4.34 6.06
CA SER A 289 -7.45 4.12 4.61
C SER A 289 -7.93 5.32 3.77
N ILE A 290 -8.93 6.08 4.23
CA ILE A 290 -9.37 7.33 3.58
C ILE A 290 -8.30 8.41 3.75
N VAL A 291 -7.77 8.54 4.97
CA VAL A 291 -6.67 9.46 5.27
C VAL A 291 -5.44 9.11 4.44
N LEU A 292 -5.07 7.83 4.36
CA LEU A 292 -3.97 7.34 3.55
C LEU A 292 -4.18 7.64 2.07
N LEU A 293 -5.41 7.43 1.55
CA LEU A 293 -5.76 7.76 0.18
C LEU A 293 -5.64 9.26 -0.09
N ARG A 294 -6.20 10.12 0.77
CA ARG A 294 -6.14 11.57 0.64
C ARG A 294 -4.68 12.06 0.66
N ILE A 295 -3.90 11.62 1.64
CA ILE A 295 -2.48 11.96 1.74
C ILE A 295 -1.72 11.46 0.51
N GLY A 296 -1.99 10.24 0.04
CA GLY A 296 -1.39 9.70 -1.18
C GLY A 296 -1.72 10.51 -2.43
N THR A 297 -2.99 10.90 -2.62
CA THR A 297 -3.40 11.76 -3.74
C THR A 297 -2.73 13.14 -3.67
N ALA A 298 -2.63 13.73 -2.48
CA ALA A 298 -1.94 14.99 -2.29
C ALA A 298 -0.42 14.86 -2.52
N SER A 299 0.19 13.73 -2.14
CA SER A 299 1.58 13.40 -2.48
C SER A 299 1.81 13.37 -3.99
N PHE A 300 0.92 12.72 -4.75
CA PHE A 300 0.99 12.69 -6.21
C PHE A 300 0.83 14.08 -6.82
N GLU A 301 -0.11 14.88 -6.32
CA GLU A 301 -0.33 16.25 -6.79
C GLU A 301 0.88 17.15 -6.52
N ALA A 302 1.47 17.07 -5.33
CA ALA A 302 2.66 17.83 -4.95
C ALA A 302 3.86 17.46 -5.82
N SER A 303 4.11 16.16 -6.03
CA SER A 303 5.19 15.71 -6.90
C SER A 303 4.95 16.10 -8.37
N GLY A 304 3.70 16.10 -8.84
CA GLY A 304 3.35 16.54 -10.20
C GLY A 304 3.56 18.04 -10.43
N LYS A 305 3.15 18.87 -9.45
CA LYS A 305 3.25 20.34 -9.54
C LYS A 305 4.68 20.86 -9.42
N VAL A 306 5.54 20.23 -8.63
CA VAL A 306 6.92 20.69 -8.40
C VAL A 306 7.90 20.11 -9.42
N GLY A 307 7.67 18.90 -9.92
CA GLY A 307 8.69 18.16 -10.67
C GLY A 307 8.69 18.39 -12.18
N TRP A 308 7.53 18.38 -12.86
CA TRP A 308 7.47 18.32 -14.33
C TRP A 308 6.51 19.33 -14.98
N GLY A 309 5.49 19.81 -14.26
CA GLY A 309 4.50 20.73 -14.82
C GLY A 309 4.97 22.19 -14.89
N ASN A 310 5.91 22.58 -14.03
CA ASN A 310 6.22 24.01 -13.81
C ASN A 310 7.40 24.54 -14.62
N GLU A 311 8.23 23.67 -15.22
CA GLU A 311 9.38 24.11 -16.03
C GLU A 311 9.03 24.28 -17.53
N VAL A 312 7.78 23.98 -17.92
CA VAL A 312 7.23 24.19 -19.27
C VAL A 312 5.78 24.66 -19.18
N GLY A 313 5.51 25.62 -18.31
CA GLY A 313 4.28 26.41 -18.39
C GLY A 313 4.24 27.08 -19.77
N GLY A 314 3.46 26.51 -20.69
CA GLY A 314 3.32 27.03 -22.04
C GLY A 314 2.86 28.49 -21.94
N VAL A 315 3.68 29.41 -22.45
CA VAL A 315 3.27 30.78 -22.67
C VAL A 315 2.08 30.71 -23.62
N VAL A 316 0.87 30.84 -23.08
CA VAL A 316 -0.34 30.95 -23.90
C VAL A 316 -0.26 32.31 -24.57
N ALA A 317 0.20 32.33 -25.82
CA ALA A 317 0.00 33.48 -26.68
C ALA A 317 -1.52 33.61 -26.86
N SER A 318 -2.06 34.77 -26.47
CA SER A 318 -3.47 35.12 -26.66
C SER A 318 -3.87 34.89 -28.12
N SER A 319 -4.76 33.93 -28.35
CA SER A 319 -5.36 33.71 -29.67
C SER A 319 -6.22 34.94 -30.01
N PRO A 320 -6.00 35.61 -31.14
CA PRO A 320 -6.87 36.69 -31.57
C PRO A 320 -8.26 36.12 -31.83
N SER A 321 -9.28 36.77 -31.26
CA SER A 321 -10.68 36.43 -31.45
C SER A 321 -11.03 36.54 -32.94
N ASP A 322 -11.17 35.40 -33.61
CA ASP A 322 -11.76 35.27 -34.93
C ASP A 322 -13.27 35.53 -34.83
N SER A 323 -13.63 36.81 -34.78
CA SER A 323 -14.93 37.27 -35.25
C SER A 323 -14.79 37.63 -36.73
N ASP A 324 -15.60 36.96 -37.54
CA ASP A 324 -15.90 37.24 -38.95
C ASP A 324 -14.92 36.70 -39.99
N SER A 325 -15.29 35.57 -40.62
CA SER A 325 -15.46 35.60 -42.08
C SER A 325 -16.19 34.38 -42.64
N SER A 326 -17.25 34.71 -43.37
CA SER A 326 -18.07 33.88 -44.23
C SER A 326 -17.29 33.27 -45.40
N SER A 327 -17.50 31.96 -45.62
CA SER A 327 -17.57 31.28 -46.92
C SER A 327 -16.45 31.49 -47.95
N ALA A 328 -15.18 31.59 -47.54
CA ALA A 328 -14.04 31.39 -48.43
C ALA A 328 -13.46 29.97 -48.21
N ALA A 329 -13.25 29.22 -49.29
CA ALA A 329 -12.79 27.83 -49.28
C ALA A 329 -11.70 27.59 -48.21
N ALA A 330 -11.99 26.72 -47.25
CA ALA A 330 -11.21 26.53 -46.03
C ALA A 330 -9.78 26.04 -46.35
N ARG A 331 -8.85 26.98 -46.51
CA ARG A 331 -7.43 26.68 -46.57
C ARG A 331 -7.00 26.24 -45.18
N ARG A 332 -6.72 24.95 -45.03
CA ARG A 332 -6.22 24.41 -43.77
C ARG A 332 -4.71 24.63 -43.73
N TYR A 333 -4.28 25.60 -42.93
CA TYR A 333 -2.86 25.88 -42.67
C TYR A 333 -2.18 24.68 -41.99
N GLY A 334 -0.84 24.70 -41.95
CA GLY A 334 -0.10 23.69 -41.20
C GLY A 334 -0.50 23.77 -39.72
N SER A 335 -0.62 22.60 -39.08
CA SER A 335 -0.85 22.51 -37.64
C SER A 335 0.31 21.77 -36.98
N ILE A 336 0.78 22.31 -35.87
CA ILE A 336 1.75 21.64 -35.01
C ILE A 336 0.99 21.14 -33.80
N ARG A 337 1.07 19.84 -33.54
CA ARG A 337 0.58 19.27 -32.30
C ARG A 337 1.71 19.26 -31.29
N LEU A 338 1.55 20.05 -30.25
CA LEU A 338 2.47 20.07 -29.12
C LEU A 338 1.98 19.10 -28.05
N THR A 339 2.88 18.24 -27.59
CA THR A 339 2.69 17.48 -26.36
C THR A 339 3.62 18.00 -25.29
N ARG A 340 3.49 17.44 -24.08
CA ARG A 340 4.37 17.73 -22.94
C ARG A 340 5.86 17.44 -23.22
N SER A 341 6.18 16.68 -24.27
CA SER A 341 7.56 16.37 -24.69
C SER A 341 8.05 17.21 -25.88
N GLY A 342 7.30 18.23 -26.30
CA GLY A 342 7.62 19.08 -27.45
C GLY A 342 6.72 18.83 -28.66
N VAL A 343 7.23 19.10 -29.87
CA VAL A 343 6.50 18.87 -31.12
C VAL A 343 6.31 17.37 -31.34
N ALA A 344 5.10 16.88 -31.13
CA ALA A 344 4.78 15.47 -31.30
C ALA A 344 4.39 15.13 -32.73
N ASP A 345 3.76 16.08 -33.42
CA ASP A 345 3.33 15.90 -34.80
C ASP A 345 3.31 17.25 -35.52
N VAL A 346 3.69 17.23 -36.80
CA VAL A 346 3.61 18.40 -37.69
C VAL A 346 2.79 17.97 -38.89
N SER A 347 1.56 18.46 -38.95
CA SER A 347 0.68 18.22 -40.07
C SER A 347 0.84 19.37 -41.08
N PRO A 348 1.40 19.13 -42.28
CA PRO A 348 1.52 20.17 -43.30
C PRO A 348 0.14 20.59 -43.80
N GLY A 349 -0.03 21.88 -44.06
CA GLY A 349 -1.26 22.46 -44.57
C GLY A 349 -1.65 21.86 -45.92
N HIS A 350 -2.95 21.67 -46.11
CA HIS A 350 -3.52 21.08 -47.32
C HIS A 350 -4.55 22.03 -47.90
N ALA A 351 -4.42 22.32 -49.20
CA ALA A 351 -5.44 23.01 -49.95
C ALA A 351 -6.33 21.97 -50.64
N GLU A 352 -7.59 21.89 -50.22
CA GLU A 352 -8.59 21.08 -50.92
C GLU A 352 -9.07 21.85 -52.15
N HIS A 353 -8.64 21.42 -53.33
CA HIS A 353 -9.14 21.97 -54.58
C HIS A 353 -10.37 21.18 -55.02
N THR A 354 -11.55 21.72 -54.78
CA THR A 354 -12.80 21.20 -55.33
C THR A 354 -12.84 21.49 -56.83
N SER A 355 -12.47 20.50 -57.64
CA SER A 355 -12.57 20.61 -59.09
C SER A 355 -14.04 20.47 -59.51
N GLN A 356 -14.71 21.58 -59.81
CA GLN A 356 -16.04 21.61 -60.42
C GLN A 356 -15.97 21.12 -61.89
N LYS A 357 -15.90 19.80 -62.09
CA LYS A 357 -16.49 19.07 -63.23
C LYS A 357 -16.08 17.59 -63.19
N GLY A 358 -17.03 16.73 -62.84
CA GLY A 358 -17.15 15.36 -63.36
C GLY A 358 -16.11 14.29 -62.98
N SER A 359 -15.15 14.54 -62.09
CA SER A 359 -14.19 13.49 -61.68
C SER A 359 -13.95 13.49 -60.17
N THR A 360 -14.38 12.40 -59.52
CA THR A 360 -14.42 12.17 -58.06
C THR A 360 -13.08 11.89 -57.41
N ARG A 361 -11.95 12.32 -58.00
CA ARG A 361 -10.63 12.07 -57.43
C ARG A 361 -10.07 13.34 -56.78
N ILE A 362 -10.37 13.50 -55.49
CA ILE A 362 -9.79 14.55 -54.64
C ILE A 362 -8.29 14.34 -54.58
N LYS A 363 -7.51 15.28 -55.15
CA LYS A 363 -6.05 15.27 -55.08
C LYS A 363 -5.61 16.32 -54.06
N ASN A 364 -5.20 15.85 -52.88
CA ASN A 364 -4.61 16.72 -51.86
C ASN A 364 -3.23 17.15 -52.34
N LYS A 365 -3.08 18.44 -52.66
CA LYS A 365 -1.77 19.02 -52.93
C LYS A 365 -1.22 19.57 -51.62
N ILE A 366 -0.10 19.00 -51.17
CA ILE A 366 0.68 19.50 -50.04
C ILE A 366 1.23 20.88 -50.45
N LEU A 367 0.94 21.89 -49.64
CA LEU A 367 1.47 23.24 -49.84
C LEU A 367 2.98 23.23 -49.55
N LYS A 368 3.78 23.88 -50.40
CA LYS A 368 5.24 24.03 -50.22
C LYS A 368 5.62 25.50 -50.07
N GLY A 369 6.68 25.78 -49.32
CA GLY A 369 7.20 27.13 -49.08
C GLY A 369 6.37 27.92 -48.07
N TRP A 370 6.36 29.24 -48.20
CA TRP A 370 5.71 30.20 -47.29
C TRP A 370 4.18 30.01 -47.15
N HIS A 371 3.58 29.23 -48.05
CA HIS A 371 2.16 28.88 -47.99
C HIS A 371 1.86 27.72 -47.03
N ASN A 372 2.90 27.07 -46.48
CA ASN A 372 2.79 26.04 -45.45
C ASN A 372 3.22 26.57 -44.08
N GLU A 373 2.82 27.79 -43.77
CA GLU A 373 3.03 28.36 -42.44
C GLU A 373 2.15 27.64 -41.42
N VAL A 374 2.72 27.37 -40.24
CA VAL A 374 2.00 26.80 -39.12
C VAL A 374 1.23 27.92 -38.44
N ARG A 375 -0.10 27.87 -38.52
CA ARG A 375 -0.97 28.88 -37.90
C ARG A 375 -1.82 28.32 -36.77
N ASP A 376 -1.93 27.01 -36.69
CA ASP A 376 -2.68 26.32 -35.66
C ASP A 376 -1.74 25.49 -34.79
N VAL A 377 -1.83 25.66 -33.48
CA VAL A 377 -1.05 24.91 -32.52
C VAL A 377 -2.03 24.13 -31.67
N ASP A 378 -2.18 22.85 -32.03
CA ASP A 378 -3.04 21.95 -31.28
C ASP A 378 -2.33 21.52 -30.00
N LEU A 379 -2.80 22.05 -28.87
CA LEU A 379 -2.33 21.69 -27.53
C LEU A 379 -2.93 20.35 -27.04
N GLY A 380 -3.69 19.65 -27.89
CA GLY A 380 -4.27 18.35 -27.59
C GLY A 380 -5.50 18.40 -26.69
N SER A 381 -6.19 19.55 -26.61
CA SER A 381 -7.43 19.72 -25.84
C SER A 381 -8.70 19.32 -26.60
N SER A 382 -8.63 19.15 -27.92
CA SER A 382 -9.78 18.71 -28.72
C SER A 382 -9.96 17.18 -28.65
N ALA A 383 -11.00 16.77 -27.92
CA ALA A 383 -11.33 15.40 -27.52
C ALA A 383 -11.80 14.44 -28.65
N THR A 384 -11.38 14.62 -29.90
CA THR A 384 -11.98 13.94 -31.07
C THR A 384 -11.09 12.94 -31.80
N SER A 385 -9.90 12.60 -31.27
CA SER A 385 -9.08 11.53 -31.87
C SER A 385 -9.43 10.15 -31.28
N THR A 386 -10.34 9.45 -31.94
CA THR A 386 -10.64 8.02 -31.74
C THR A 386 -9.47 7.14 -32.19
N ARG A 387 -8.36 7.10 -31.45
CA ARG A 387 -7.42 5.98 -31.52
C ARG A 387 -7.84 4.93 -30.50
N ARG A 388 -7.89 3.66 -30.95
CA ARG A 388 -8.34 2.48 -30.19
C ARG A 388 -7.58 2.37 -28.87
N LEU A 389 -8.11 3.01 -27.84
CA LEU A 389 -7.77 2.80 -26.45
C LEU A 389 -8.43 1.48 -26.05
N TRP A 390 -7.62 0.45 -25.84
CA TRP A 390 -8.09 -0.76 -25.16
C TRP A 390 -7.99 -0.49 -23.66
N GLY A 391 -9.14 -0.21 -23.04
CA GLY A 391 -9.24 0.06 -21.60
C GLY A 391 -10.56 0.73 -21.26
N ILE A 392 -11.08 0.43 -20.07
CA ILE A 392 -12.28 1.07 -19.52
C ILE A 392 -11.93 2.54 -19.25
N ASN A 393 -12.55 3.45 -20.01
CA ASN A 393 -12.37 4.89 -19.84
C ASN A 393 -12.73 5.30 -18.41
N GLY A 394 -11.78 5.88 -17.69
CA GLY A 394 -12.05 6.65 -16.47
C GLY A 394 -11.30 6.23 -15.20
N ILE A 395 -10.72 5.03 -15.11
CA ILE A 395 -10.17 4.58 -13.81
C ILE A 395 -8.69 4.12 -13.87
N PHE A 396 -8.22 3.42 -14.91
CA PHE A 396 -6.78 3.11 -15.04
C PHE A 396 -6.34 2.88 -16.50
N THR A 397 -6.11 3.93 -17.28
CA THR A 397 -5.38 3.80 -18.56
C THR A 397 -3.87 3.95 -18.29
N LEU A 398 -3.27 2.94 -17.68
CA LEU A 398 -1.81 2.87 -17.54
C LEU A 398 -1.23 2.43 -18.89
N ASN A 399 -0.73 3.40 -19.66
CA ASN A 399 0.06 3.15 -20.87
C ASN A 399 1.23 2.21 -20.53
N SER A 400 1.49 1.19 -21.36
CA SER A 400 2.62 0.26 -21.15
C SER A 400 3.97 0.98 -21.08
N GLN A 401 4.07 2.15 -21.70
CA GLN A 401 5.23 3.04 -21.58
C GLN A 401 5.43 3.55 -20.14
N CYS A 402 4.36 3.76 -19.37
CA CYS A 402 4.45 4.14 -17.95
C CYS A 402 5.14 3.05 -17.13
N PHE A 403 4.85 1.76 -17.40
CA PHE A 403 5.54 0.65 -16.74
C PHE A 403 7.03 0.58 -17.09
N VAL A 404 7.38 0.87 -18.35
CA VAL A 404 8.79 0.90 -18.78
C VAL A 404 9.54 2.03 -18.09
N GLU A 405 8.97 3.23 -18.04
CA GLU A 405 9.58 4.38 -17.36
C GLU A 405 9.61 4.19 -15.83
N LEU A 406 8.56 3.64 -15.23
CA LEU A 406 8.55 3.29 -13.81
C LEU A 406 9.64 2.26 -13.48
N LYS A 407 9.85 1.25 -14.33
CA LYS A 407 10.93 0.27 -14.14
C LYS A 407 12.30 0.92 -14.19
N LYS A 408 12.53 1.88 -15.10
CA LYS A 408 13.79 2.65 -15.15
C LYS A 408 13.96 3.49 -13.88
N PHE A 409 12.92 4.20 -13.45
CA PHE A 409 12.93 5.00 -12.24
C PHE A 409 13.25 4.16 -11.00
N VAL A 410 12.55 3.05 -10.80
CA VAL A 410 12.78 2.13 -9.67
C VAL A 410 14.22 1.61 -9.66
N ARG A 411 14.78 1.26 -10.82
CA ARG A 411 16.17 0.80 -10.93
C ARG A 411 17.17 1.88 -10.49
N THR A 412 16.95 3.12 -10.94
CA THR A 412 17.81 4.26 -10.58
C THR A 412 17.68 4.61 -9.10
N ALA A 413 16.44 4.71 -8.60
CA ALA A 413 16.16 4.98 -7.19
C ALA A 413 16.77 3.90 -6.28
N TRP A 414 16.62 2.62 -6.62
CA TRP A 414 17.24 1.51 -5.90
C TRP A 414 18.76 1.62 -5.85
N SER A 415 19.39 2.06 -6.94
CA SER A 415 20.84 2.28 -6.99
C SER A 415 21.27 3.40 -6.06
N VAL A 416 20.51 4.50 -6.00
CA VAL A 416 20.77 5.63 -5.07
C VAL A 416 20.59 5.19 -3.61
N VAL A 417 19.52 4.44 -3.31
CA VAL A 417 19.26 3.92 -1.97
C VAL A 417 20.39 2.98 -1.51
N LEU A 418 20.86 2.09 -2.37
CA LEU A 418 22.01 1.22 -2.05
C LEU A 418 23.29 2.02 -1.79
N VAL A 419 23.56 3.07 -2.56
CA VAL A 419 24.71 3.96 -2.33
C VAL A 419 24.57 4.70 -1.00
N ALA A 420 23.37 5.20 -0.67
CA ALA A 420 23.10 5.87 0.60
C ALA A 420 23.25 4.93 1.80
N ILE A 421 22.73 3.70 1.71
CA ILE A 421 22.89 2.66 2.74
C ILE A 421 24.38 2.34 2.92
N ARG A 422 25.12 2.17 1.82
CA ARG A 422 26.57 1.89 1.87
C ARG A 422 27.34 3.05 2.50
N MET A 423 26.98 4.29 2.18
CA MET A 423 27.59 5.49 2.75
C MET A 423 27.30 5.61 4.26
N GLY A 424 26.03 5.42 4.66
CA GLY A 424 25.63 5.39 6.06
C GLY A 424 26.33 4.29 6.85
N TRP A 425 26.48 3.11 6.26
CA TRP A 425 27.20 1.99 6.85
C TRP A 425 28.71 2.28 7.06
N GLU A 426 29.37 2.96 6.12
CA GLU A 426 30.77 3.41 6.30
C GLU A 426 30.91 4.50 7.38
N VAL A 427 29.90 5.37 7.53
CA VAL A 427 29.83 6.36 8.61
C VAL A 427 29.68 5.68 9.98
N VAL A 428 28.76 4.71 10.09
CA VAL A 428 28.51 3.95 11.32
C VAL A 428 29.74 3.14 11.74
N ARG A 429 30.51 2.59 10.79
CA ARG A 429 31.78 1.89 11.08
C ARG A 429 32.91 2.81 11.57
N GLY A 430 32.67 4.11 11.76
CA GLY A 430 33.65 5.01 12.35
C GLY A 430 34.88 5.26 11.47
N ARG A 431 34.83 4.95 10.17
CA ARG A 431 35.90 5.27 9.21
C ARG A 431 35.87 6.77 8.84
N ARG A 432 36.11 7.64 9.83
CA ARG A 432 36.20 9.11 9.64
C ARG A 432 37.42 9.58 8.82
N LYS A 433 38.28 8.67 8.33
CA LYS A 433 39.57 9.02 7.70
C LYS A 433 39.47 9.56 6.25
N LEU A 434 38.29 9.53 5.61
CA LEU A 434 38.18 9.86 4.18
C LEU A 434 37.94 11.36 3.87
N PHE A 435 37.49 12.18 4.82
CA PHE A 435 37.20 13.60 4.55
C PHE A 435 38.34 14.57 4.88
N GLN A 436 39.49 14.08 5.38
CA GLN A 436 40.61 14.95 5.76
C GLN A 436 41.65 15.20 4.64
N ARG A 437 41.48 14.63 3.43
CA ARG A 437 42.60 14.52 2.47
C ARG A 437 42.62 15.48 1.28
N HIS A 438 41.95 16.64 1.29
CA HIS A 438 42.13 17.64 0.23
C HIS A 438 42.07 19.11 0.67
N ARG A 439 42.65 19.45 1.82
CA ARG A 439 43.12 20.83 2.06
C ARG A 439 44.56 20.94 1.54
N ARG A 440 44.73 20.89 0.21
CA ARG A 440 46.01 21.27 -0.41
C ARG A 440 46.18 22.77 -0.20
N SER A 441 47.22 23.13 0.54
CA SER A 441 47.63 24.52 0.77
C SER A 441 47.73 25.28 -0.56
N PRO A 442 47.27 26.54 -0.61
CA PRO A 442 47.54 27.40 -1.77
C PRO A 442 49.05 27.52 -1.92
N ARG A 443 49.58 27.07 -3.06
CA ARG A 443 50.95 27.36 -3.49
C ARG A 443 51.12 28.86 -3.46
N GLN A 444 52.02 29.34 -2.61
CA GLN A 444 52.54 30.71 -2.67
C GLN A 444 53.07 30.95 -4.10
N ILE A 445 52.43 31.86 -4.81
CA ILE A 445 52.96 32.45 -6.02
C ILE A 445 54.09 33.38 -5.56
N VAL A 446 55.32 32.91 -5.70
CA VAL A 446 56.53 33.70 -5.53
C VAL A 446 56.52 34.80 -6.59
N SER A 447 56.32 36.05 -6.16
CA SER A 447 56.51 37.22 -7.01
C SER A 447 58.02 37.38 -7.26
N ARG A 448 58.45 37.23 -8.51
CA ARG A 448 59.78 37.63 -8.96
C ARG A 448 59.67 39.05 -9.50
N SER A 449 60.26 40.00 -8.80
CA SER A 449 60.47 41.38 -9.25
C SER A 449 61.48 41.44 -10.41
N PRO A 450 61.24 42.26 -11.45
CA PRO A 450 62.22 42.51 -12.49
C PRO A 450 63.26 43.55 -12.03
N PHE A 451 64.52 43.21 -12.26
CA PHE A 451 65.71 44.01 -12.02
C PHE A 451 65.77 45.17 -13.03
N GLY A 452 65.47 46.39 -12.58
CA GLY A 452 65.51 47.62 -13.37
C GLY A 452 66.79 48.42 -13.15
N ARG A 453 67.73 48.20 -14.08
CA ARG A 453 68.95 48.93 -14.47
C ARG A 453 69.04 50.40 -14.00
N ARG A 454 70.09 50.71 -13.21
CA ARG A 454 70.57 52.05 -12.86
C ARG A 454 71.60 52.49 -13.91
N ILE A 455 71.34 53.60 -14.60
CA ILE A 455 72.28 54.30 -15.49
C ILE A 455 72.86 55.47 -14.70
N THR A 456 74.19 55.52 -14.56
CA THR A 456 74.98 56.69 -14.19
C THR A 456 76.35 56.56 -14.86
N GLY A 457 76.78 57.60 -15.57
CA GLY A 457 78.12 57.74 -16.14
C GLY A 457 78.11 57.74 -17.66
#